data_AF-A0A1D8RYR5-F1
#
_entry.id   AF-A0A1D8RYR5-F1
#
_cell.length_a   1.000
_cell.length_b   1.000
_cell.length_c   1.000
_cell.angle_alpha   90.00
_cell.angle_beta   90.00
_cell.angle_gamma   90.00
#
_symmetry.space_group_name_H-M   'P 1'
#
loop_
_entity.id
_entity.type
_entity.pdbx_description
1 polymer ?
#
loop_
_entity_poly.entity_id
_entity_poly.type
_entity_poly.pdbx_seq_one_letter_code
_entity_poly.pdbx_strand_id
1 'polypeptide(L)'
;MYDSSRFSRNEATRHNAERLLQKNGVLLFPYFYTTPEDVDDAFIQKSINGLFNESFSRKTSKRSLLKLNDIATQGLFTGGGPPFGYQSIAVPS
;
A
#
# COMPACT_ATOMS: atom_id res chain seq x y z
N MET A 1 7.02 -9.12 -11.84
CA MET A 1 6.98 -8.47 -10.50
C MET A 1 6.28 -9.41 -9.50
N TYR A 2 6.59 -9.36 -8.20
CA TYR A 2 5.94 -10.24 -7.20
C TYR A 2 4.41 -10.00 -7.14
N ASP A 3 3.95 -8.83 -6.68
CA ASP A 3 2.51 -8.49 -6.56
C ASP A 3 2.22 -7.04 -6.95
N SER A 4 1.03 -6.73 -7.52
CA SER A 4 0.64 -5.37 -7.97
C SER A 4 0.79 -4.28 -6.91
N SER A 5 0.60 -4.61 -5.62
CA SER A 5 0.79 -3.64 -4.53
C SER A 5 2.22 -3.12 -4.42
N ARG A 6 3.21 -3.84 -4.96
CA ARG A 6 4.61 -3.41 -5.00
C ARG A 6 4.88 -2.37 -6.08
N PHE A 7 4.01 -2.27 -7.09
CA PHE A 7 4.16 -1.30 -8.17
C PHE A 7 3.66 0.08 -7.77
N SER A 8 2.56 0.15 -7.02
CA SER A 8 1.96 1.43 -6.65
C SER A 8 1.13 1.33 -5.36
N ARG A 9 0.99 2.47 -4.67
CA ARG A 9 0.22 2.57 -3.42
C ARG A 9 -1.29 2.78 -3.62
N ASN A 10 -1.71 3.24 -4.80
CA ASN A 10 -3.12 3.49 -5.12
C ASN A 10 -3.43 3.15 -6.58
N GLU A 11 -4.69 2.85 -6.86
CA GLU A 11 -5.10 2.32 -8.15
C GLU A 11 -4.92 3.31 -9.31
N ALA A 12 -5.17 4.60 -9.06
CA ALA A 12 -4.98 5.64 -10.08
C ALA A 12 -3.51 5.76 -10.53
N THR A 13 -2.57 5.71 -9.58
CA THR A 13 -1.13 5.72 -9.86
C THR A 13 -0.69 4.44 -10.55
N ARG A 14 -1.25 3.28 -10.18
CA ARG A 14 -1.05 2.00 -10.89
C ARG A 14 -1.38 2.15 -12.36
N HIS A 15 -2.59 2.63 -12.65
CA HIS A 15 -3.11 2.75 -14.00
C HIS A 15 -2.30 3.73 -14.85
N ASN A 16 -1.90 4.87 -14.28
CA ASN A 16 -1.09 5.86 -14.99
C ASN A 16 0.31 5.31 -15.30
N ALA A 17 0.93 4.61 -14.35
CA ALA A 17 2.25 4.00 -14.55
C ALA A 17 2.19 2.83 -15.55
N GLU A 18 1.15 1.99 -15.52
CA GLU A 18 0.95 0.94 -16.54
C GLU A 18 0.76 1.53 -17.94
N ARG A 19 -0.05 2.60 -18.10
CA ARG A 19 -0.19 3.28 -19.40
C ARG A 19 1.16 3.80 -19.92
N LEU A 20 1.98 4.37 -19.04
CA LEU A 20 3.31 4.85 -19.41
C LEU A 20 4.21 3.71 -19.89
N LEU A 21 4.20 2.57 -19.20
CA LEU A 21 4.96 1.38 -19.60
C LEU A 21 4.47 0.84 -20.95
N GLN A 22 3.15 0.69 -21.13
CA GLN A 22 2.55 0.22 -22.37
C GLN A 22 2.90 1.12 -23.56
N LYS A 23 2.88 2.46 -23.37
CA LYS A 23 3.29 3.42 -24.40
C LYS A 23 4.75 3.21 -24.85
N ASN A 24 5.60 2.69 -23.98
CA ASN A 24 7.01 2.39 -24.27
C ASN A 24 7.23 0.91 -24.63
N GLY A 25 6.17 0.14 -24.91
CA GLY A 25 6.26 -1.28 -25.29
C GLY A 25 6.62 -2.22 -24.13
N VAL A 26 6.53 -1.76 -22.88
CA VAL A 26 6.83 -2.56 -21.69
C VAL A 26 5.54 -3.14 -21.12
N LEU A 27 5.50 -4.46 -21.01
CA LEU A 27 4.39 -5.19 -20.41
C LEU A 27 4.71 -5.56 -18.95
N LEU A 28 3.77 -5.28 -18.05
CA LEU A 28 3.92 -5.58 -16.62
C LEU A 28 3.15 -6.87 -16.28
N PHE A 29 3.88 -7.91 -15.90
CA PHE A 29 3.29 -9.18 -15.45
C PHE A 29 3.53 -9.42 -13.95
N PRO A 30 2.46 -9.57 -13.16
CA PRO A 30 2.52 -10.02 -11.78
C PRO A 30 2.74 -11.54 -11.70
N TYR A 31 3.46 -12.00 -10.67
CA TYR A 31 3.80 -13.40 -10.50
C TYR A 31 2.66 -14.23 -9.90
N PHE A 32 1.85 -13.63 -9.02
CA PHE A 32 0.81 -14.36 -8.26
C PHE A 32 -0.47 -14.69 -9.02
N TYR A 33 -0.75 -14.00 -10.12
CA TYR A 33 -1.99 -14.19 -10.84
C TYR A 33 -1.76 -14.12 -12.33
N THR A 34 -2.28 -15.11 -13.02
CA THR A 34 -2.32 -15.15 -14.48
C THR A 34 -3.19 -14.00 -14.95
N THR A 35 -2.63 -13.16 -15.82
CA THR A 35 -3.42 -12.14 -16.52
C THR A 35 -4.08 -12.83 -17.72
N PRO A 36 -5.40 -12.69 -17.91
CA PRO A 36 -6.13 -13.21 -19.07
C PRO A 36 -5.49 -12.70 -20.35
N GLU A 37 -5.56 -13.52 -21.40
CA GLU A 37 -5.06 -13.11 -22.73
C GLU A 37 -5.98 -12.08 -23.37
N ASP A 38 -7.28 -12.16 -23.08
CA ASP A 38 -8.26 -11.16 -23.50
C ASP A 38 -8.05 -9.83 -22.73
N VAL A 39 -8.05 -8.73 -23.48
CA VAL A 39 -7.70 -7.40 -22.96
C VAL A 39 -8.78 -6.87 -22.02
N ASP A 40 -10.05 -7.14 -22.30
CA ASP A 40 -11.18 -6.66 -21.51
C ASP A 40 -11.26 -7.43 -20.18
N ASP A 41 -11.10 -8.76 -20.23
CA ASP A 41 -11.02 -9.59 -19.03
C ASP A 41 -9.83 -9.21 -18.14
N ALA A 42 -8.65 -8.98 -18.76
CA ALA A 42 -7.47 -8.52 -18.05
C ALA A 42 -7.68 -7.16 -17.39
N PHE A 43 -8.38 -6.24 -18.06
CA PHE A 43 -8.72 -4.93 -17.50
C PHE A 43 -9.64 -5.05 -16.28
N ILE A 44 -10.70 -5.86 -16.38
CA ILE A 44 -11.66 -6.08 -15.29
C ILE A 44 -10.95 -6.72 -14.09
N GLN A 45 -10.20 -7.80 -14.30
CA GLN A 45 -9.50 -8.49 -13.20
C GLN A 45 -8.47 -7.58 -12.52
N LYS A 46 -7.67 -6.83 -13.29
CA LYS A 46 -6.71 -5.87 -12.74
C LYS A 46 -7.41 -4.80 -11.90
N SER A 47 -8.54 -4.28 -12.37
CA SER A 47 -9.32 -3.26 -11.66
C SER A 47 -9.89 -3.79 -10.34
N ILE A 48 -10.46 -4.99 -10.35
CA ILE A 48 -10.99 -5.65 -9.15
C ILE A 48 -9.87 -5.87 -8.12
N ASN A 49 -8.75 -6.45 -8.55
CA ASN A 49 -7.59 -6.69 -7.68
C ASN A 49 -7.04 -5.39 -7.10
N GLY A 50 -6.93 -4.35 -7.92
CA GLY A 50 -6.53 -3.01 -7.52
C GLY A 50 -7.41 -2.42 -6.42
N LEU A 51 -8.73 -2.48 -6.60
CA LEU A 51 -9.71 -2.03 -5.61
C LEU A 51 -9.60 -2.78 -4.27
N PHE A 52 -9.42 -4.10 -4.30
CA PHE A 52 -9.22 -4.88 -3.08
C PHE A 52 -7.93 -4.47 -2.36
N ASN A 53 -6.81 -4.39 -3.09
CA ASN A 53 -5.52 -3.99 -2.53
C ASN A 53 -5.59 -2.60 -1.87
N GLU A 54 -6.26 -1.64 -2.53
CA GLU A 54 -6.44 -0.30 -1.98
C GLU A 54 -7.32 -0.32 -0.72
N SER A 55 -8.41 -1.11 -0.72
CA SER A 55 -9.28 -1.28 0.45
C SER A 55 -8.53 -1.84 1.67
N PHE A 56 -7.71 -2.87 1.47
CA PHE A 56 -6.85 -3.43 2.52
C PHE A 56 -5.83 -2.41 3.03
N SER A 57 -5.19 -1.67 2.13
CA SER A 57 -4.23 -0.62 2.47
C SER A 57 -4.87 0.50 3.32
N ARG A 58 -6.07 0.97 2.92
CA ARG A 58 -6.83 2.00 3.65
C ARG A 58 -7.25 1.53 5.04
N LYS A 59 -7.78 0.30 5.16
CA LYS A 59 -8.18 -0.29 6.45
C LYS A 59 -6.97 -0.43 7.39
N THR A 60 -5.85 -0.90 6.87
CA THR A 60 -4.60 -1.05 7.64
C THR A 60 -4.10 0.30 8.13
N SER A 61 -4.05 1.30 7.26
CA SER A 61 -3.64 2.66 7.60
C SER A 61 -4.53 3.28 8.69
N LYS A 62 -5.85 3.12 8.58
CA LYS A 62 -6.80 3.60 9.60
C LYS A 62 -6.58 2.91 10.95
N ARG A 63 -6.35 1.60 10.96
CA ARG A 63 -6.09 0.84 12.18
C ARG A 63 -4.78 1.29 12.86
N SER A 64 -3.73 1.51 12.09
CA SER A 64 -2.46 2.03 12.62
C SER A 64 -2.64 3.42 13.23
N LEU A 65 -3.35 4.32 12.56
CA LEU A 65 -3.64 5.65 13.07
C LEU A 65 -4.44 5.61 14.38
N LEU A 66 -5.48 4.78 14.46
CA LEU A 66 -6.28 4.63 15.69
C LEU A 66 -5.41 4.15 16.86
N LYS A 67 -4.53 3.16 16.63
CA LYS A 67 -3.61 2.66 17.66
C LYS A 67 -2.60 3.71 18.09
N LEU A 68 -2.02 4.46 17.16
CA LEU A 68 -1.08 5.53 17.49
C LEU A 68 -1.76 6.64 18.31
N ASN A 69 -2.98 7.01 17.95
CA ASN A 69 -3.75 7.99 18.72
C ASN A 69 -4.09 7.49 20.13
N ASP A 70 -4.49 6.22 20.28
CA ASP A 70 -4.75 5.62 21.59
C ASP A 70 -3.50 5.66 22.49
N ILE A 71 -2.34 5.27 21.94
CA ILE A 71 -1.04 5.36 22.63
C ILE A 71 -0.71 6.82 22.99
N ALA A 72 -0.97 7.78 22.09
CA ALA A 72 -0.77 9.20 22.39
C ALA A 72 -1.67 9.69 23.52
N THR A 73 -2.93 9.25 23.59
CA THR A 73 -3.85 9.64 24.68
C THR A 73 -3.42 9.09 26.03
N GLN A 74 -2.62 8.01 26.06
CA GLN A 74 -2.00 7.46 27.25
C GLN A 74 -0.71 8.21 27.65
N GLY A 75 -0.33 9.26 26.92
CA GLY A 75 0.88 10.06 27.17
C GLY A 75 2.17 9.40 26.71
N LEU A 76 2.07 8.33 25.90
CA LEU A 76 3.21 7.55 25.45
C LEU A 76 3.77 8.09 24.13
N PHE A 77 5.08 7.86 23.92
CA PHE A 77 5.76 8.26 22.69
C PHE A 77 5.34 7.37 21.51
N THR A 78 4.84 7.99 20.44
CA THR A 78 4.25 7.29 19.28
C THR A 78 5.21 7.11 18.10
N GLY A 79 6.48 7.50 18.25
CA GLY A 79 7.53 7.32 17.26
C GLY A 79 8.17 8.63 16.79
N GLY A 80 9.14 8.52 15.87
CA GLY A 80 10.02 9.62 15.47
C GLY A 80 11.32 9.65 16.26
N GLY A 81 12.19 10.63 15.96
CA GLY A 81 13.38 10.87 16.78
C GLY A 81 12.99 11.55 18.09
N PRO A 82 13.47 11.07 19.26
CA PRO A 82 13.22 11.78 20.52
C PRO A 82 13.83 13.20 20.45
N PRO A 83 13.22 14.20 21.13
CA PRO A 83 13.80 15.53 21.21
C PRO A 83 15.23 15.50 21.75
N PHE A 84 16.03 16.52 21.40
CA PHE A 84 17.41 16.63 21.89
C PHE A 84 17.46 16.54 23.42
N GLY A 85 18.34 15.66 23.93
CA GLY A 85 18.48 15.40 25.36
C GLY A 85 17.51 14.37 25.95
N TYR A 86 16.61 13.79 25.15
CA TYR A 86 15.68 12.74 25.57
C TYR A 86 16.00 11.39 24.91
N GLN A 87 15.59 10.30 25.57
CA GLN A 87 15.65 8.95 25.04
C GLN A 87 14.30 8.26 25.21
N SER A 88 13.92 7.40 24.25
CA SER A 88 12.75 6.55 24.38
C SER A 88 13.05 5.40 25.35
N ILE A 89 12.19 5.21 26.36
CA ILE A 89 12.22 4.05 27.27
C ILE A 89 11.06 3.11 26.96
N ALA A 90 11.25 1.82 27.19
CA ALA A 90 10.16 0.84 27.05
C ALA A 90 9.12 1.04 28.15
N VAL A 91 7.84 0.92 27.81
CA VAL A 91 6.74 0.96 28.78
C VAL A 91 6.74 -0.37 29.56
N PRO A 92 6.74 -0.34 30.91
CA PRO A 92 6.63 -1.55 31.71
C PRO A 92 5.31 -2.28 31.41
N SER A 93 5.37 -3.61 31.26
CA SER A 93 4.23 -4.49 31.02
C SER A 93 3.29 -4.61 32.21
#